data_AF-A0A3M6H8G6-F1
#
_entry.id   AF-A0A3M6H8G6-F1
#
_cell.length_a   1.000
_cell.length_b   1.000
_cell.length_c   1.000
_cell.angle_alpha   90.00
_cell.angle_beta   90.00
_cell.angle_gamma   90.00
#
_symmetry.space_group_name_H-M   'P 1'
#
loop_
_entity.id
_entity.type
_entity.pdbx_description
1 polymer ?
#
loop_
_entity_poly.entity_id
_entity_poly.type
_entity_poly.pdbx_seq_one_letter_code
_entity_poly.pdbx_strand_id
1 'polypeptide(L)'
;FLILIAAIQVPFSSAETSIVTDRNHPVQAPAHVRLILLDESERLEAKLSEGLPANQQQAISIMQQRLKSSDAQRLQRDLALAQQNLLDAWSMGVTKVPA
;
A
#
# COMPACT_ATOMS: atom_id res chain seq x y z
N PHE A 1 10.12 -47.41 2.04
CA PHE A 1 9.52 -46.11 2.41
C PHE A 1 10.65 -45.09 2.48
N LEU A 2 10.70 -44.15 1.54
CA LEU A 2 11.79 -43.16 1.39
C LEU A 2 11.37 -41.89 2.15
N ILE A 3 12.12 -41.51 3.20
CA ILE A 3 11.86 -40.28 3.96
C ILE A 3 12.61 -39.15 3.27
N LEU A 4 11.86 -38.23 2.66
CA LEU A 4 12.37 -37.00 2.08
C LEU A 4 12.53 -35.97 3.20
N ILE A 5 13.77 -35.67 3.61
CA ILE A 5 14.06 -34.58 4.54
C ILE A 5 14.09 -33.28 3.73
N ALA A 6 13.03 -32.49 3.81
CA ALA A 6 13.03 -31.13 3.30
C ALA A 6 13.88 -30.27 4.26
N ALA A 7 15.03 -29.81 3.80
CA ALA A 7 15.81 -28.81 4.51
C ALA A 7 15.02 -27.49 4.50
N ILE A 8 14.50 -27.09 5.66
CA ILE A 8 13.90 -25.76 5.86
C ILE A 8 15.06 -24.79 5.94
N GLN A 9 15.38 -24.13 4.82
CA GLN A 9 16.32 -23.03 4.80
C GLN A 9 15.70 -21.87 5.56
N VAL A 10 16.21 -21.58 6.76
CA VAL A 10 15.82 -20.39 7.52
C VAL A 10 16.38 -19.18 6.77
N PRO A 11 15.54 -18.23 6.29
CA PRO A 11 16.07 -17.04 5.66
C PRO A 11 16.87 -16.23 6.69
N PHE A 12 18.08 -15.85 6.32
CA PHE A 12 18.85 -14.84 7.05
C PHE A 12 18.00 -13.57 7.13
N SER A 13 17.60 -13.18 8.34
CA SER A 13 16.89 -11.92 8.55
C SER A 13 17.90 -10.78 8.37
N SER A 14 17.88 -10.13 7.21
CA SER A 14 18.49 -8.82 7.05
C SER A 14 17.70 -7.85 7.93
N ALA A 15 18.40 -7.05 8.75
CA ALA A 15 17.75 -6.01 9.54
C ALA A 15 17.31 -4.86 8.61
N GLU A 16 16.18 -5.07 7.93
CA GLU A 16 15.60 -4.10 7.00
C GLU A 16 15.03 -2.93 7.80
N THR A 17 15.66 -1.75 7.67
CA THR A 17 15.18 -0.53 8.33
C THR A 17 14.08 0.09 7.48
N SER A 18 12.89 0.26 8.06
CA SER A 18 11.76 0.95 7.44
C SER A 18 11.34 2.16 8.29
N ILE A 19 11.00 3.27 7.65
CA ILE A 19 10.42 4.46 8.28
C ILE A 19 8.92 4.44 8.05
N VAL A 20 8.15 4.63 9.12
CA VAL A 20 6.68 4.71 9.05
C VAL A 20 6.26 6.13 9.43
N THR A 21 5.53 6.81 8.55
CA THR A 21 5.08 8.19 8.76
C THR A 21 3.80 8.49 7.98
N ASP A 22 3.30 9.71 8.08
CA ASP A 22 2.25 10.28 7.22
C ASP A 22 2.81 11.44 6.38
N ARG A 23 2.01 12.00 5.47
CA ARG A 23 2.44 13.13 4.63
C ARG A 23 2.54 14.48 5.37
N ASN A 24 1.80 14.65 6.47
CA ASN A 24 1.87 15.86 7.29
C ASN A 24 3.17 15.95 8.09
N HIS A 25 3.84 14.80 8.25
CA HIS A 25 5.14 14.65 8.90
C HIS A 25 6.18 14.10 7.90
N PRO A 26 6.63 14.89 6.91
CA PRO A 26 7.56 14.44 5.91
C PRO A 26 8.92 14.10 6.53
N VAL A 27 9.33 12.84 6.40
CA VAL A 27 10.65 12.34 6.82
C VAL A 27 11.50 12.09 5.57
N GLN A 28 12.76 12.55 5.59
CA GLN A 28 13.71 12.18 4.55
C GLN A 28 14.21 10.76 4.82
N ALA A 29 13.71 9.80 4.05
CA ALA A 29 14.23 8.44 4.06
C ALA A 29 15.52 8.35 3.23
N PRO A 30 16.62 7.79 3.77
CA PRO A 30 17.78 7.42 2.98
C PRO A 30 17.38 6.46 1.84
N ALA A 31 18.11 6.46 0.73
CA ALA A 31 17.77 5.67 -0.47
C ALA A 31 17.63 4.14 -0.26
N HIS A 32 18.13 3.61 0.86
CA HIS A 32 18.09 2.19 1.23
C HIS A 32 17.08 1.87 2.33
N VAL A 33 16.26 2.85 2.73
CA VAL A 33 15.28 2.72 3.81
C VAL A 33 13.89 2.79 3.19
N ARG A 34 13.08 1.76 3.42
CA ARG A 34 11.71 1.73 2.92
C ARG A 34 10.87 2.75 3.68
N LEU A 35 10.19 3.63 2.96
CA LEU A 35 9.24 4.58 3.53
C LEU A 35 7.80 4.04 3.39
N ILE A 36 7.11 3.93 4.51
CA ILE A 36 5.71 3.51 4.61
C ILE A 36 4.90 4.75 4.99
N LEU A 37 4.03 5.18 4.07
CA LEU A 37 3.04 6.23 4.31
C LEU A 37 1.71 5.59 4.72
N LEU A 38 1.26 5.86 5.95
CA LEU A 38 0.05 5.24 6.49
C LEU A 38 -1.25 5.82 5.90
N ASP A 39 -1.20 7.05 5.40
CA ASP A 39 -2.32 7.79 4.80
C ASP A 39 -2.44 7.58 3.28
N GLU A 40 -1.50 6.85 2.65
CA GLU A 40 -1.46 6.74 1.18
C GLU A 40 -2.65 5.95 0.62
N SER A 41 -3.14 4.93 1.33
CA SER A 41 -4.31 4.14 0.87
C SER A 41 -5.57 5.01 0.78
N GLU A 42 -5.90 5.74 1.85
CA GLU A 42 -7.06 6.62 1.92
C GLU A 42 -6.98 7.72 0.84
N ARG A 43 -5.78 8.28 0.63
CA ARG A 43 -5.55 9.27 -0.43
C ARG A 43 -5.80 8.69 -1.83
N LEU A 44 -5.33 7.48 -2.10
CA LEU A 44 -5.53 6.82 -3.40
C LEU A 44 -7.02 6.49 -3.64
N GLU A 45 -7.74 6.12 -2.59
CA GLU A 45 -9.20 5.93 -2.61
C GLU A 45 -9.96 7.24 -2.82
N ALA A 46 -9.53 8.33 -2.17
CA ALA A 46 -10.08 9.67 -2.37
C ALA A 46 -9.88 10.12 -3.83
N LYS A 47 -8.68 9.90 -4.39
CA LYS A 47 -8.39 10.18 -5.80
C LYS A 47 -9.22 9.33 -6.76
N LEU A 48 -9.48 8.07 -6.41
CA LEU A 48 -10.39 7.19 -7.17
C LEU A 48 -11.82 7.72 -7.18
N SER A 49 -12.25 8.33 -6.08
CA SER A 49 -13.61 8.84 -5.87
C SER A 49 -13.80 10.31 -6.25
N GLU A 50 -12.69 11.01 -6.55
CA GLU A 50 -12.69 12.43 -6.86
C GLU A 50 -13.47 12.72 -8.14
N GLY A 51 -14.39 13.70 -8.07
CA GLY A 51 -15.20 14.13 -9.20
C GLY A 51 -16.29 13.16 -9.63
N LEU A 52 -16.66 12.17 -8.79
CA LEU A 52 -17.81 11.32 -9.07
C LEU A 52 -19.13 12.12 -8.91
N PRO A 53 -20.09 11.99 -9.85
CA PRO A 53 -21.38 12.65 -9.76
C PRO A 53 -22.26 11.99 -8.69
N ALA A 54 -23.20 12.76 -8.13
CA ALA A 54 -24.20 12.23 -7.18
C ALA A 54 -25.16 11.20 -7.82
N ASN A 55 -25.27 11.20 -9.15
CA ASN A 55 -26.03 10.18 -9.86
C ASN A 55 -25.24 8.85 -9.87
N GLN A 56 -25.78 7.83 -9.18
CA GLN A 56 -25.13 6.53 -9.01
C GLN A 56 -24.79 5.83 -10.34
N GLN A 57 -25.67 5.88 -11.34
CA GLN A 57 -25.43 5.23 -12.63
C GLN A 57 -24.26 5.89 -13.36
N GLN A 58 -24.23 7.23 -13.36
CA GLN A 58 -23.13 7.99 -13.95
C GLN A 58 -21.82 7.80 -13.18
N ALA A 59 -21.86 7.72 -11.86
CA ALA A 59 -20.69 7.43 -11.03
C ALA A 59 -20.10 6.06 -11.35
N ILE A 60 -20.93 5.03 -11.48
CA ILE A 60 -20.48 3.68 -11.87
C ILE A 60 -19.85 3.71 -13.26
N SER A 61 -20.47 4.35 -14.24
CA SER A 61 -19.90 4.45 -15.60
C SER A 61 -18.57 5.19 -15.63
N ILE A 62 -18.45 6.30 -14.90
CA ILE A 62 -17.20 7.07 -14.79
C ILE A 62 -16.12 6.26 -14.05
N MET A 63 -16.46 5.58 -12.95
CA MET A 63 -15.54 4.70 -12.25
C MET A 63 -15.06 3.56 -13.16
N GLN A 64 -15.96 2.91 -13.90
CA GLN A 64 -15.60 1.84 -14.82
C GLN A 64 -14.68 2.33 -15.94
N GLN A 65 -14.94 3.52 -16.48
CA GLN A 65 -14.09 4.13 -17.50
C GLN A 65 -12.72 4.49 -16.93
N ARG A 66 -12.69 5.07 -15.71
CA ARG A 66 -11.46 5.38 -14.99
C ARG A 66 -10.65 4.11 -14.75
N LEU A 67 -11.28 3.03 -14.27
CA LEU A 67 -10.65 1.73 -14.02
C LEU A 67 -10.08 1.03 -15.26
N LYS A 68 -10.54 1.40 -16.46
CA LYS A 68 -10.06 0.84 -17.73
C LYS A 68 -8.87 1.60 -18.32
N SER A 69 -8.49 2.74 -17.75
CA SER A 69 -7.35 3.52 -18.25
C SER A 69 -6.01 2.94 -17.77
N SER A 70 -4.92 3.27 -18.46
CA SER A 70 -3.55 2.96 -18.02
C SER A 70 -3.23 3.59 -16.66
N ASP A 71 -3.82 4.73 -16.36
CA ASP A 71 -3.69 5.39 -15.06
C ASP A 71 -4.33 4.57 -13.94
N ALA A 72 -5.44 3.87 -14.21
CA ALA A 72 -6.02 2.97 -13.21
C ALA A 72 -5.16 1.74 -12.92
N GLN A 73 -4.46 1.19 -13.90
CA GLN A 73 -3.53 0.09 -13.63
C GLN A 73 -2.38 0.53 -12.71
N ARG A 74 -1.91 1.77 -12.86
CA ARG A 74 -0.95 2.36 -11.92
C ARG A 74 -1.58 2.53 -10.55
N LEU A 75 -2.78 3.13 -10.50
CA LEU A 75 -3.48 3.43 -9.26
C LEU A 75 -3.86 2.16 -8.47
N GLN A 76 -4.21 1.07 -9.15
CA GLN A 76 -4.46 -0.24 -8.54
C GLN A 76 -3.19 -0.85 -7.94
N ARG A 77 -2.05 -0.74 -8.65
CA ARG A 77 -0.76 -1.20 -8.10
C ARG A 77 -0.36 -0.38 -6.88
N ASP A 78 -0.48 0.95 -6.97
CA ASP A 78 -0.15 1.86 -5.88
C ASP A 78 -1.05 1.58 -4.66
N LEU A 79 -2.34 1.29 -4.87
CA LEU A 79 -3.27 0.94 -3.81
C LEU A 79 -2.91 -0.41 -3.16
N ALA A 80 -2.61 -1.43 -3.96
CA ALA A 80 -2.19 -2.74 -3.45
C ALA A 80 -0.90 -2.64 -2.62
N LEU A 81 0.06 -1.82 -3.07
CA LEU A 81 1.29 -1.53 -2.33
C LEU A 81 0.99 -0.77 -1.04
N ALA A 82 0.13 0.24 -1.06
CA ALA A 82 -0.26 0.99 0.14
C ALA A 82 -0.94 0.10 1.20
N GLN A 83 -1.80 -0.84 0.75
CA GLN A 83 -2.43 -1.82 1.63
C GLN A 83 -1.41 -2.78 2.24
N GLN A 84 -0.45 -3.28 1.45
CA GLN A 84 0.63 -4.12 1.97
C GLN A 84 1.54 -3.35 2.96
N ASN A 85 1.90 -2.11 2.64
CA ASN A 85 2.65 -1.22 3.52
C ASN A 85 1.96 -1.06 4.88
N LEU A 86 0.64 -0.90 4.89
CA LEU A 86 -0.15 -0.79 6.12
C LEU A 86 -0.11 -2.08 6.95
N LEU A 87 -0.27 -3.23 6.30
CA LEU A 87 -0.17 -4.55 6.96
C LEU A 87 1.23 -4.77 7.56
N ASP A 88 2.27 -4.39 6.83
CA ASP A 88 3.65 -4.50 7.31
C ASP A 88 3.88 -3.61 8.54
N ALA A 89 3.42 -2.36 8.51
CA ALA A 89 3.53 -1.45 9.63
C ALA A 89 2.81 -1.99 10.88
N TRP A 90 1.62 -2.57 10.70
CA TRP A 90 0.88 -3.23 11.76
C TRP A 90 1.66 -4.44 12.32
N SER A 91 2.28 -5.26 11.47
CA SER A 91 3.12 -6.38 11.91
C SER A 91 4.33 -5.94 12.76
N MET A 92 4.81 -4.72 12.54
CA MET A 92 5.89 -4.09 13.30
C MET A 92 5.42 -3.42 14.60
N GLY A 93 4.12 -3.49 14.92
CA GLY A 93 3.52 -2.90 16.12
C GLY A 93 3.06 -1.45 15.98
N VAL A 94 3.10 -0.88 14.76
CA VAL A 94 2.54 0.45 14.49
C VAL A 94 1.02 0.31 14.41
N THR A 95 0.29 0.73 15.43
CA THR A 95 -1.18 0.51 15.50
C THR A 95 -2.01 1.76 15.25
N LYS A 96 -1.37 2.92 15.09
CA LYS A 96 -2.01 4.21 14.81
C LYS A 96 -1.22 4.99 13.78
N VAL A 97 -1.92 5.76 12.97
CA VAL A 97 -1.30 6.87 12.23
C VAL A 97 -0.79 7.86 13.27
N PRO A 98 0.51 8.23 13.28
CA PRO A 98 1.01 9.26 14.17
C PRO A 98 0.19 10.54 13.94
N ALA A 99 -0.22 11.17 15.04
CA ALA A 99 -1.06 12.37 15.04
C ALA A 99 -0.22 13.62 14.78
#